data_AF-A0A0F9VSY1-F1
#
_entry.id   AF-A0A0F9VSY1-F1
#
_cell.length_a   1.000
_cell.length_b   1.000
_cell.length_c   1.000
_cell.angle_alpha   90.00
_cell.angle_beta   90.00
_cell.angle_gamma   90.00
#
_symmetry.space_group_name_H-M   'P 1'
#
loop_
_entity.id
_entity.type
_entity.pdbx_description
1 polymer ?
#
loop_
_entity_poly.entity_id
_entity_poly.type
_entity_poly.pdbx_seq_one_letter_code
_entity_poly.pdbx_strand_id
1 'polypeptide(L)'
;MRHRQAEQNRLRDEFALVAQANTGGEFMADEDVKRLEAIAEQTWLRHFDNRLGLSGDEQRQLTDVPEVAPPVEERLLADRPEHLFAWGERKPPVVRDDPANRWGFDMELPEYSNNMGELYNLRIARGTLTTEERFKINEHIVQTLIMLSTLPFPKSLAQVPLLAATHHEKLDGSGYPRRLTAEQLTVEDRVLAIADIFEALTAADRPYKQAKTLSESVKIMLFMARDEHLDANLLALFLRTGVHREYAKRFLAAEQLDEVDVEGSIAQLRQWGLLTD
;
A
#
# COMPACT_ATOMS: atom_id res chain seq x y z
N MET A 1 -2.88 -46.94 -8.84
CA MET A 1 -1.61 -46.18 -8.90
C MET A 1 -1.67 -44.96 -9.82
N ARG A 2 -2.01 -45.08 -11.11
CA ARG A 2 -2.08 -43.93 -12.04
C ARG A 2 -3.01 -42.78 -11.60
N HIS A 3 -4.21 -43.10 -11.12
CA HIS A 3 -5.17 -42.10 -10.61
C HIS A 3 -4.63 -41.32 -9.41
N ARG A 4 -4.05 -42.01 -8.42
CA ARG A 4 -3.42 -41.37 -7.24
C ARG A 4 -2.28 -40.44 -7.65
N GLN A 5 -1.45 -40.84 -8.62
CA GLN A 5 -0.35 -39.99 -9.07
C GLN A 5 -0.86 -38.72 -9.78
N ALA A 6 -1.90 -38.85 -10.62
CA ALA A 6 -2.51 -37.71 -11.27
C ALA A 6 -3.10 -36.72 -10.25
N GLU A 7 -3.79 -37.23 -9.22
CA GLU A 7 -4.35 -36.42 -8.15
C GLU A 7 -3.27 -35.68 -7.36
N GLN A 8 -2.19 -36.36 -6.99
CA GLN A 8 -1.07 -35.75 -6.27
C GLN A 8 -0.37 -34.66 -7.09
N ASN A 9 -0.27 -34.85 -8.41
CA ASN A 9 0.29 -33.83 -9.29
C ASN A 9 -0.64 -32.61 -9.35
N ARG A 10 -1.97 -32.82 -9.50
CA ARG A 10 -2.95 -31.72 -9.49
C ARG A 10 -2.86 -30.90 -8.22
N LEU A 11 -2.87 -31.54 -7.04
CA LEU A 11 -2.79 -30.86 -5.75
C LEU A 11 -1.48 -30.08 -5.56
N ARG A 12 -0.36 -30.58 -6.11
CA ARG A 12 0.93 -29.85 -6.07
C ARG A 12 0.89 -28.60 -6.94
N ASP A 13 0.30 -28.70 -8.13
CA ASP A 13 0.16 -27.57 -9.05
C ASP A 13 -0.80 -26.51 -8.48
N GLU A 14 -1.90 -26.95 -7.84
CA GLU A 14 -2.84 -26.07 -7.13
C GLU A 14 -2.18 -25.38 -5.92
N PHE A 15 -1.42 -26.13 -5.11
CA PHE A 15 -0.68 -25.55 -3.99
C PHE A 15 0.39 -24.56 -4.45
N ALA A 16 1.09 -24.83 -5.56
CA ALA A 16 2.08 -23.90 -6.11
C ALA A 16 1.43 -22.55 -6.47
N LEU A 17 0.22 -22.56 -7.02
CA LEU A 17 -0.54 -21.34 -7.30
C LEU A 17 -0.90 -20.59 -6.00
N VAL A 18 -1.41 -21.29 -4.98
CA VAL A 18 -1.74 -20.68 -3.67
C VAL A 18 -0.49 -20.08 -3.02
N ALA A 19 0.64 -20.78 -3.07
CA ALA A 19 1.90 -20.30 -2.52
C ALA A 19 2.41 -19.05 -3.24
N GLN A 20 2.30 -19.01 -4.57
CA GLN A 20 2.65 -17.84 -5.36
C GLN A 20 1.74 -16.64 -5.05
N ALA A 21 0.43 -16.88 -4.93
CA ALA A 21 -0.53 -15.85 -4.53
C ALA A 21 -0.19 -15.25 -3.15
N ASN A 22 0.19 -16.11 -2.18
CA ASN A 22 0.55 -15.69 -0.83
C ASN A 22 1.84 -14.85 -0.77
N THR A 23 2.81 -15.06 -1.67
CA THR A 23 3.99 -14.19 -1.75
C THR A 23 3.66 -12.79 -2.30
N GLY A 24 2.55 -12.67 -3.02
CA GLY A 24 2.14 -11.44 -3.67
C GLY A 24 2.99 -11.09 -4.90
N GLY A 25 2.52 -10.14 -5.69
CA GLY A 25 3.19 -9.66 -6.89
C GLY A 25 2.66 -8.31 -7.34
N GLU A 26 3.21 -7.76 -8.42
CA GLU A 26 2.68 -6.50 -8.98
C GLU A 26 1.31 -6.71 -9.64
N PHE A 27 1.10 -7.89 -10.22
CA PHE A 27 -0.12 -8.25 -10.96
C PHE A 27 -0.42 -9.74 -10.82
N MET A 28 -1.71 -10.08 -10.74
CA MET A 28 -2.23 -11.44 -10.84
C MET A 28 -3.18 -11.53 -12.03
N ALA A 29 -3.04 -12.57 -12.85
CA ALA A 29 -3.89 -12.78 -14.00
C ALA A 29 -5.30 -13.22 -13.59
N ASP A 30 -6.32 -12.77 -14.33
CA ASP A 30 -7.72 -13.17 -14.09
C ASP A 30 -7.92 -14.70 -14.15
N GLU A 31 -7.11 -15.40 -14.95
CA GLU A 31 -7.12 -16.87 -15.02
C GLU A 31 -6.67 -17.49 -13.69
N ASP A 32 -5.62 -16.96 -13.08
CA ASP A 32 -5.13 -17.43 -11.79
C ASP A 32 -6.12 -17.13 -10.66
N VAL A 33 -6.80 -15.97 -10.71
CA VAL A 33 -7.91 -15.65 -9.80
C VAL A 33 -9.02 -16.70 -9.90
N LYS A 34 -9.47 -17.05 -11.11
CA LYS A 34 -10.48 -18.08 -11.34
C LYS A 34 -10.02 -19.47 -10.89
N ARG A 35 -8.74 -19.78 -11.06
CA ARG A 35 -8.17 -21.05 -10.58
C ARG A 35 -8.15 -21.11 -9.05
N LEU A 36 -7.83 -20.02 -8.35
CA LEU A 36 -7.94 -19.93 -6.90
C LEU A 36 -9.39 -20.12 -6.42
N GLU A 37 -10.36 -19.53 -7.11
CA GLU A 37 -11.79 -19.74 -6.84
C GLU A 37 -12.19 -21.21 -7.00
N ALA A 38 -11.72 -21.87 -8.06
CA ALA A 38 -11.97 -23.30 -8.27
C ALA A 38 -11.31 -24.17 -7.19
N ILE A 39 -10.11 -23.81 -6.72
CA ILE A 39 -9.44 -24.49 -5.60
C ILE A 39 -10.25 -24.31 -4.29
N ALA A 40 -10.80 -23.13 -4.05
CA ALA A 40 -11.60 -22.83 -2.87
C ALA A 40 -12.91 -23.63 -2.76
N GLU A 41 -13.47 -24.06 -3.90
CA GLU A 41 -14.66 -24.93 -3.93
C GLU A 41 -14.37 -26.38 -3.52
N GLN A 42 -13.10 -26.78 -3.42
CA GLN A 42 -12.74 -28.08 -2.84
C GLN A 42 -13.15 -28.11 -1.36
N THR A 43 -13.66 -29.26 -0.91
CA THR A 43 -14.06 -29.44 0.49
C THR A 43 -13.18 -30.45 1.21
N TRP A 44 -13.12 -30.31 2.53
CA TRP A 44 -12.49 -31.27 3.43
C TRP A 44 -13.35 -31.47 4.67
N LEU A 45 -13.16 -32.60 5.36
CA LEU A 45 -13.95 -32.96 6.54
C LEU A 45 -13.17 -32.58 7.80
N ARG A 46 -13.65 -31.56 8.52
CA ARG A 46 -13.09 -31.17 9.81
C ARG A 46 -13.59 -32.10 10.91
N HIS A 47 -12.65 -32.77 11.58
CA HIS A 47 -12.92 -33.66 12.73
C HIS A 47 -12.64 -33.03 14.09
N PHE A 48 -12.01 -31.85 14.11
CA PHE A 48 -11.61 -31.15 15.33
C PHE A 48 -12.49 -29.94 15.55
N ASP A 49 -12.81 -29.65 16.80
CA ASP A 49 -13.46 -28.41 17.20
C ASP A 49 -12.51 -27.24 16.90
N ASN A 50 -13.02 -26.22 16.19
CA ASN A 50 -12.27 -25.02 15.80
C ASN A 50 -12.36 -23.89 16.84
N ARG A 51 -13.02 -24.11 17.99
CA ARG A 51 -13.17 -23.15 19.09
C ARG A 51 -12.31 -23.48 20.31
N LEU A 52 -11.78 -24.71 20.40
CA LEU A 52 -10.92 -25.11 21.50
C LEU A 52 -9.56 -24.39 21.44
N GLY A 53 -9.19 -23.75 22.55
CA GLY A 53 -7.90 -23.07 22.69
C GLY A 53 -7.86 -21.63 22.16
N LEU A 54 -8.98 -21.11 21.66
CA LEU A 54 -9.09 -19.72 21.23
C LEU A 54 -8.92 -18.74 22.41
N SER A 55 -8.26 -17.62 22.14
CA SER A 55 -8.17 -16.48 23.06
C SER A 55 -9.54 -15.84 23.29
N GLY A 56 -9.64 -14.98 24.32
CA GLY A 56 -10.89 -14.29 24.61
C GLY A 56 -11.36 -13.36 23.48
N ASP A 57 -10.43 -12.78 22.71
CA ASP A 57 -10.77 -11.95 21.55
C ASP A 57 -11.32 -12.80 20.39
N GLU A 58 -10.69 -13.92 20.08
CA GLU A 58 -11.15 -14.85 19.04
C GLU A 58 -12.51 -15.48 19.39
N GLN A 59 -12.73 -15.83 20.66
CA GLN A 59 -14.04 -16.31 21.12
C GLN A 59 -15.13 -15.25 20.95
N ARG A 60 -14.83 -13.97 21.26
CA ARG A 60 -15.77 -12.86 21.06
C ARG A 60 -16.13 -12.68 19.59
N GLN A 61 -15.15 -12.83 18.68
CA GLN A 61 -15.37 -12.74 17.24
C GLN A 61 -16.34 -13.83 16.72
N LEU A 62 -16.42 -14.97 17.41
CA LEU A 62 -17.30 -16.09 17.07
C LEU A 62 -18.65 -16.08 17.80
N THR A 63 -18.97 -15.03 18.58
CA THR A 63 -20.19 -14.96 19.40
C THR A 63 -21.46 -15.15 18.56
N ASP A 64 -21.51 -14.50 17.39
CA ASP A 64 -22.66 -14.55 16.49
C ASP A 64 -22.52 -15.61 15.38
N VAL A 65 -21.40 -16.36 15.38
CA VAL A 65 -21.17 -17.46 14.44
C VAL A 65 -21.75 -18.74 15.06
N PRO A 66 -22.62 -19.49 14.37
CA PRO A 66 -23.12 -20.76 14.88
C PRO A 66 -21.99 -21.77 15.09
N GLU A 67 -22.03 -22.49 16.21
CA GLU A 67 -21.14 -23.62 16.43
C GLU A 67 -21.64 -24.84 15.65
N VAL A 68 -20.75 -25.47 14.89
CA VAL A 68 -21.06 -26.68 14.12
C VAL A 68 -20.18 -27.82 14.62
N ALA A 69 -20.84 -28.84 15.18
CA ALA A 69 -20.18 -30.01 15.74
C ALA A 69 -19.50 -30.85 14.63
N PRO A 70 -18.25 -31.30 14.82
CA PRO A 70 -17.60 -32.21 13.88
C PRO A 70 -18.23 -33.62 13.91
N PRO A 71 -18.15 -34.41 12.81
CA PRO A 71 -17.49 -34.05 11.56
C PRO A 71 -18.35 -33.13 10.69
N VAL A 72 -17.75 -32.06 10.16
CA VAL A 72 -18.42 -31.09 9.29
C VAL A 72 -17.59 -30.85 8.03
N GLU A 73 -18.27 -30.77 6.89
CA GLU A 73 -17.64 -30.44 5.61
C GLU A 73 -17.38 -28.93 5.54
N GLU A 74 -16.16 -28.55 5.21
CA GLU A 74 -15.74 -27.16 5.04
C GLU A 74 -15.04 -26.98 3.71
N ARG A 75 -15.10 -25.76 3.16
CA ARG A 75 -14.30 -25.36 2.01
C ARG A 75 -12.82 -25.29 2.39
N LEU A 76 -11.95 -25.61 1.43
CA LEU A 76 -10.50 -25.60 1.59
C LEU A 76 -9.96 -24.19 1.85
N LEU A 77 -10.52 -23.20 1.14
CA LEU A 77 -10.28 -21.77 1.37
C LEU A 77 -11.64 -21.08 1.49
N ALA A 78 -11.82 -20.25 2.51
CA ALA A 78 -13.09 -19.59 2.78
C ALA A 78 -12.93 -18.17 3.33
N ASP A 79 -13.72 -17.26 2.76
CA ASP A 79 -13.98 -15.95 3.37
C ASP A 79 -15.16 -16.13 4.34
N ARG A 80 -14.87 -16.09 5.66
CA ARG A 80 -15.85 -16.35 6.71
C ARG A 80 -16.23 -15.05 7.44
N PRO A 81 -17.46 -14.94 8.01
CA PRO A 81 -17.86 -13.76 8.77
C PRO A 81 -16.90 -13.41 9.91
N GLU A 82 -16.34 -14.42 10.58
CA GLU A 82 -15.36 -14.23 11.66
C GLU A 82 -14.02 -13.62 11.19
N HIS A 83 -13.73 -13.61 9.89
CA HIS A 83 -12.54 -12.97 9.35
C HIS A 83 -12.69 -11.44 9.21
N LEU A 84 -13.91 -10.91 9.40
CA LEU A 84 -14.22 -9.49 9.21
C LEU A 84 -14.22 -8.75 10.55
N PHE A 85 -13.31 -7.80 10.70
CA PHE A 85 -13.19 -7.01 11.94
C PHE A 85 -13.89 -5.68 11.80
N ALA A 86 -14.91 -5.43 12.61
CA ALA A 86 -15.56 -4.13 12.65
C ALA A 86 -14.64 -3.06 13.26
N TRP A 87 -14.88 -1.79 12.95
CA TRP A 87 -14.13 -0.65 13.52
C TRP A 87 -14.36 -0.41 15.02
N GLY A 88 -15.46 -0.91 15.58
CA GLY A 88 -15.88 -0.59 16.96
C GLY A 88 -16.21 0.89 17.15
N GLU A 89 -16.04 1.38 18.39
CA GLU A 89 -16.36 2.77 18.78
C GLU A 89 -15.36 3.81 18.26
N ARG A 90 -14.10 3.41 18.02
CA ARG A 90 -12.99 4.32 17.68
C ARG A 90 -12.71 4.32 16.18
N LYS A 91 -13.66 4.82 15.39
CA LYS A 91 -13.46 5.08 13.97
C LYS A 91 -12.58 6.34 13.77
N PRO A 92 -11.59 6.31 12.86
CA PRO A 92 -10.79 7.49 12.57
C PRO A 92 -11.65 8.50 11.78
N PRO A 93 -11.61 9.80 12.13
CA PRO A 93 -12.49 10.81 11.55
C PRO A 93 -11.95 11.31 10.21
N VAL A 94 -11.91 10.43 9.20
CA VAL A 94 -11.20 10.67 7.93
C VAL A 94 -12.13 10.97 6.75
N VAL A 95 -13.43 10.70 6.92
CA VAL A 95 -14.42 10.93 5.87
C VAL A 95 -14.75 12.42 5.82
N ARG A 96 -14.91 12.96 4.61
CA ARG A 96 -15.12 14.40 4.35
C ARG A 96 -16.25 15.02 5.18
N ASP A 97 -17.38 14.32 5.26
CA ASP A 97 -18.60 14.81 5.90
C ASP A 97 -18.75 14.35 7.37
N ASP A 98 -17.70 13.74 7.96
CA ASP A 98 -17.70 13.34 9.37
C ASP A 98 -17.62 14.58 10.27
N PRO A 99 -18.58 14.82 11.19
CA PRO A 99 -18.53 15.96 12.12
C PRO A 99 -17.30 15.99 13.03
N ALA A 100 -16.65 14.85 13.28
CA ALA A 100 -15.41 14.77 14.04
C ALA A 100 -14.16 15.12 13.20
N ASN A 101 -14.29 15.16 11.87
CA ASN A 101 -13.21 15.53 10.94
C ASN A 101 -13.05 17.05 10.89
N ARG A 102 -12.22 17.57 11.78
CA ARG A 102 -11.85 18.99 11.86
C ARG A 102 -10.57 19.34 11.08
N TRP A 103 -9.98 18.37 10.39
CA TRP A 103 -8.70 18.52 9.69
C TRP A 103 -8.84 18.64 8.17
N GLY A 104 -10.06 18.41 7.65
CA GLY A 104 -10.35 18.46 6.21
C GLY A 104 -9.88 17.21 5.48
N PHE A 105 -9.85 16.05 6.16
CA PHE A 105 -9.56 14.78 5.49
C PHE A 105 -10.65 14.41 4.48
N ASP A 106 -10.25 13.68 3.45
CA ASP A 106 -11.09 13.19 2.37
C ASP A 106 -10.62 11.79 1.95
N MET A 107 -10.68 10.86 2.90
CA MET A 107 -10.35 9.46 2.67
C MET A 107 -11.60 8.60 2.67
N GLU A 108 -11.54 7.50 1.93
CA GLU A 108 -12.54 6.45 1.99
C GLU A 108 -12.22 5.52 3.16
N LEU A 109 -13.15 5.43 4.10
CA LEU A 109 -13.07 4.49 5.21
C LEU A 109 -13.57 3.12 4.73
N PRO A 110 -12.75 2.06 4.78
CA PRO A 110 -13.20 0.71 4.44
C PRO A 110 -14.33 0.26 5.38
N GLU A 111 -15.18 -0.65 4.91
CA GLU A 111 -16.31 -1.18 5.69
C GLU A 111 -15.84 -1.82 7.01
N TYR A 112 -14.75 -2.58 6.93
CA TYR A 112 -14.10 -3.27 8.04
C TYR A 112 -12.78 -2.59 8.40
N SER A 113 -12.36 -2.71 9.66
CA SER A 113 -11.03 -2.25 10.09
C SER A 113 -9.92 -3.21 9.65
N ASN A 114 -10.27 -4.48 9.45
CA ASN A 114 -9.41 -5.52 8.92
C ASN A 114 -10.26 -6.62 8.28
N ASN A 115 -9.75 -7.26 7.23
CA ASN A 115 -10.38 -8.40 6.56
C ASN A 115 -9.36 -9.53 6.37
N MET A 116 -9.51 -10.59 7.16
CA MET A 116 -8.64 -11.77 7.15
C MET A 116 -9.18 -12.89 6.25
N GLY A 117 -10.08 -12.59 5.31
CA GLY A 117 -10.65 -13.57 4.38
C GLY A 117 -9.56 -14.28 3.57
N GLU A 118 -9.50 -15.60 3.62
CA GLU A 118 -8.42 -16.36 2.98
C GLU A 118 -8.39 -16.13 1.47
N LEU A 119 -9.55 -16.28 0.82
CA LEU A 119 -9.66 -16.15 -0.63
C LEU A 119 -9.67 -14.67 -1.06
N TYR A 120 -10.17 -13.77 -0.22
CA TYR A 120 -10.06 -12.33 -0.40
C TYR A 120 -8.60 -11.88 -0.46
N ASN A 121 -7.78 -12.30 0.51
CA ASN A 121 -6.36 -11.96 0.59
C ASN A 121 -5.53 -12.62 -0.51
N LEU A 122 -5.88 -13.84 -0.95
CA LEU A 122 -5.16 -14.54 -2.02
C LEU A 122 -5.47 -14.01 -3.43
N ARG A 123 -6.56 -13.26 -3.64
CA ARG A 123 -6.99 -12.77 -4.97
C ARG A 123 -6.64 -11.31 -5.23
N ILE A 124 -5.67 -10.75 -4.53
CA ILE A 124 -5.23 -9.36 -4.77
C ILE A 124 -4.71 -9.24 -6.22
N ALA A 125 -5.48 -8.56 -7.07
CA ALA A 125 -5.18 -8.47 -8.51
C ALA A 125 -3.95 -7.60 -8.82
N ARG A 126 -3.66 -6.60 -7.98
CA ARG A 126 -2.53 -5.68 -8.14
C ARG A 126 -1.90 -5.30 -6.80
N GLY A 127 -0.60 -5.46 -6.71
CA GLY A 127 0.15 -5.24 -5.48
C GLY A 127 -0.11 -6.32 -4.44
N THR A 128 0.14 -5.99 -3.17
CA THR A 128 0.20 -6.96 -2.07
C THR A 128 -0.64 -6.54 -0.86
N LEU A 129 -1.51 -5.55 -1.02
CA LEU A 129 -2.28 -4.98 0.09
C LEU A 129 -3.76 -4.97 -0.28
N THR A 130 -4.58 -5.43 0.65
CA THR A 130 -6.03 -5.25 0.65
C THR A 130 -6.40 -3.78 0.84
N THR A 131 -7.69 -3.46 0.71
CA THR A 131 -8.19 -2.09 0.92
C THR A 131 -8.00 -1.66 2.37
N GLU A 132 -8.24 -2.56 3.33
CA GLU A 132 -8.09 -2.34 4.77
C GLU A 132 -6.64 -2.12 5.16
N GLU A 133 -5.71 -2.96 4.66
CA GLU A 133 -4.28 -2.81 4.93
C GLU A 133 -3.73 -1.52 4.31
N ARG A 134 -4.14 -1.20 3.07
CA ARG A 134 -3.76 0.05 2.41
C ARG A 134 -4.27 1.26 3.19
N PHE A 135 -5.51 1.22 3.66
CA PHE A 135 -6.04 2.28 4.52
C PHE A 135 -5.22 2.41 5.79
N LYS A 136 -4.91 1.28 6.46
CA LYS A 136 -4.16 1.28 7.71
C LYS A 136 -2.76 1.86 7.55
N ILE A 137 -2.10 1.58 6.44
CA ILE A 137 -0.82 2.20 6.10
C ILE A 137 -1.02 3.69 5.87
N ASN A 138 -1.97 4.12 5.04
CA ASN A 138 -2.21 5.53 4.75
C ASN A 138 -2.61 6.35 5.99
N GLU A 139 -3.25 5.70 6.97
CA GLU A 139 -3.67 6.30 8.24
C GLU A 139 -2.50 6.95 9.02
N HIS A 140 -1.25 6.55 8.80
CA HIS A 140 -0.10 7.17 9.48
C HIS A 140 0.00 8.68 9.23
N ILE A 141 -0.46 9.16 8.07
CA ILE A 141 -0.49 10.59 7.74
C ILE A 141 -1.61 11.31 8.49
N VAL A 142 -2.76 10.66 8.63
CA VAL A 142 -3.87 11.14 9.46
C VAL A 142 -3.40 11.31 10.91
N GLN A 143 -2.77 10.26 11.46
CA GLN A 143 -2.26 10.29 12.84
C GLN A 143 -1.16 11.34 13.01
N THR A 144 -0.27 11.50 12.03
CA THR A 144 0.75 12.57 12.02
C THR A 144 0.10 13.94 12.19
N LEU A 145 -0.92 14.28 11.38
CA LEU A 145 -1.57 15.58 11.49
C LEU A 145 -2.30 15.76 12.83
N ILE A 146 -3.03 14.73 13.28
CA ILE A 146 -3.76 14.78 14.55
C ILE A 146 -2.79 15.02 15.70
N MET A 147 -1.73 14.23 15.79
CA MET A 147 -0.74 14.32 16.86
C MET A 147 -0.01 15.68 16.84
N LEU A 148 0.56 16.06 15.70
CA LEU A 148 1.35 17.29 15.58
C LEU A 148 0.50 18.54 15.79
N SER A 149 -0.79 18.52 15.42
CA SER A 149 -1.71 19.64 15.67
C SER A 149 -1.99 19.89 17.16
N THR A 150 -1.67 18.95 18.05
CA THR A 150 -1.83 19.14 19.50
C THR A 150 -0.59 19.72 20.18
N LEU A 151 0.54 19.78 19.46
CA LEU A 151 1.80 20.25 20.03
C LEU A 151 1.91 21.79 19.96
N PRO A 152 2.50 22.43 20.98
CA PRO A 152 2.61 23.89 21.04
C PRO A 152 3.80 24.40 20.21
N PHE A 153 3.70 24.33 18.88
CA PHE A 153 4.74 24.85 18.00
C PHE A 153 4.88 26.38 18.12
N PRO A 154 6.12 26.93 18.12
CA PRO A 154 6.32 28.36 17.97
C PRO A 154 5.84 28.81 16.59
N LYS A 155 5.54 30.12 16.43
CA LYS A 155 5.03 30.68 15.17
C LYS A 155 5.89 30.34 13.94
N SER A 156 7.21 30.27 14.10
CA SER A 156 8.15 29.92 13.04
C SER A 156 8.01 28.47 12.55
N LEU A 157 7.39 27.58 13.33
CA LEU A 157 7.19 26.16 13.03
C LEU A 157 5.69 25.80 12.92
N ALA A 158 4.80 26.79 12.83
CA ALA A 158 3.36 26.56 12.81
C ALA A 158 2.90 25.68 11.63
N GLN A 159 3.67 25.64 10.54
CA GLN A 159 3.36 24.85 9.35
C GLN A 159 3.84 23.39 9.43
N VAL A 160 4.64 23.02 10.42
CA VAL A 160 5.21 21.66 10.54
C VAL A 160 4.14 20.56 10.50
N PRO A 161 3.00 20.65 11.22
CA PRO A 161 1.96 19.63 11.15
C PRO A 161 1.41 19.43 9.73
N LEU A 162 1.21 20.53 8.99
CA LEU A 162 0.67 20.50 7.64
C LEU A 162 1.68 19.93 6.65
N LEU A 163 2.94 20.40 6.66
CA LEU A 163 4.00 19.90 5.79
C LEU A 163 4.20 18.38 5.99
N ALA A 164 4.30 17.96 7.26
CA ALA A 164 4.44 16.56 7.61
C ALA A 164 3.23 15.71 7.18
N ALA A 165 2.06 16.30 7.00
CA ALA A 165 0.85 15.58 6.61
C ALA A 165 0.48 15.69 5.11
N THR A 166 1.26 16.42 4.32
CA THR A 166 0.92 16.77 2.93
C THR A 166 1.82 16.10 1.89
N HIS A 167 2.93 15.46 2.29
CA HIS A 167 3.89 14.86 1.36
C HIS A 167 3.37 13.65 0.57
N HIS A 168 2.18 13.12 0.90
CA HIS A 168 1.47 12.11 0.10
C HIS A 168 0.38 12.68 -0.80
N GLU A 169 0.17 14.00 -0.78
CA GLU A 169 -0.66 14.68 -1.78
C GLU A 169 0.05 14.69 -3.14
N LYS A 170 -0.75 14.77 -4.20
CA LYS A 170 -0.30 14.71 -5.59
C LYS A 170 -0.89 15.88 -6.37
N LEU A 171 -0.23 16.33 -7.44
CA LEU A 171 -0.70 17.51 -8.18
C LEU A 171 -2.06 17.28 -8.86
N ASP A 172 -2.31 16.05 -9.31
CA ASP A 172 -3.58 15.60 -9.91
C ASP A 172 -4.76 15.52 -8.91
N GLY A 173 -4.52 15.72 -7.61
CA GLY A 173 -5.54 15.61 -6.56
C GLY A 173 -5.90 14.18 -6.15
N SER A 174 -5.22 13.15 -6.70
CA SER A 174 -5.45 11.75 -6.32
C SER A 174 -4.70 11.32 -5.05
N GLY A 175 -3.95 12.24 -4.44
CA GLY A 175 -3.19 12.03 -3.21
C GLY A 175 -4.07 11.95 -1.96
N TYR A 176 -3.43 11.91 -0.79
CA TYR A 176 -4.12 11.79 0.50
C TYR A 176 -3.33 12.53 1.59
N PRO A 177 -3.95 12.89 2.73
CA PRO A 177 -5.28 12.50 3.20
C PRO A 177 -6.40 13.49 2.89
N ARG A 178 -6.13 14.62 2.23
CA ARG A 178 -7.08 15.71 1.99
C ARG A 178 -7.43 15.92 0.52
N ARG A 179 -6.79 15.20 -0.40
CA ARG A 179 -7.00 15.28 -1.86
C ARG A 179 -6.79 16.70 -2.39
N LEU A 180 -5.65 17.30 -2.03
CA LEU A 180 -5.31 18.67 -2.41
C LEU A 180 -4.94 18.75 -3.90
N THR A 181 -5.39 19.79 -4.59
CA THR A 181 -4.98 20.06 -5.97
C THR A 181 -3.60 20.73 -6.02
N ALA A 182 -2.98 20.74 -7.20
CA ALA A 182 -1.73 21.45 -7.45
C ALA A 182 -1.72 22.88 -6.87
N GLU A 183 -2.77 23.67 -7.09
CA GLU A 183 -2.86 25.07 -6.65
C GLU A 183 -2.89 25.24 -5.13
N GLN A 184 -3.31 24.19 -4.41
CA GLN A 184 -3.37 24.18 -2.95
C GLN A 184 -2.04 23.74 -2.32
N LEU A 185 -1.16 23.10 -3.09
CA LEU A 185 0.14 22.60 -2.65
C LEU A 185 1.22 23.67 -2.77
N THR A 186 1.89 23.94 -1.64
CA THR A 186 3.02 24.88 -1.59
C THR A 186 4.27 24.29 -2.25
N VAL A 187 5.27 25.12 -2.49
CA VAL A 187 6.56 24.64 -3.01
C VAL A 187 7.21 23.67 -2.02
N GLU A 188 7.11 23.96 -0.74
CA GLU A 188 7.63 23.13 0.34
C GLU A 188 6.98 21.75 0.38
N ASP A 189 5.66 21.67 0.19
CA ASP A 189 4.93 20.40 0.10
C ASP A 189 5.46 19.54 -1.06
N ARG A 190 5.60 20.16 -2.25
CA ARG A 190 6.06 19.48 -3.47
C ARG A 190 7.52 19.04 -3.37
N VAL A 191 8.38 19.84 -2.72
CA VAL A 191 9.78 19.46 -2.44
C VAL A 191 9.82 18.26 -1.49
N LEU A 192 8.99 18.25 -0.45
CA LEU A 192 8.97 17.15 0.52
C LEU A 192 8.47 15.85 -0.12
N ALA A 193 7.46 15.90 -0.98
CA ALA A 193 6.99 14.74 -1.75
C ALA A 193 8.09 14.14 -2.63
N ILE A 194 8.88 14.98 -3.33
CA ILE A 194 10.03 14.52 -4.12
C ILE A 194 11.08 13.85 -3.24
N ALA A 195 11.40 14.45 -2.09
CA ALA A 195 12.39 13.91 -1.17
C ALA A 195 11.96 12.55 -0.58
N ASP A 196 10.71 12.46 -0.13
CA ASP A 196 10.13 11.23 0.45
C ASP A 196 10.08 10.10 -0.58
N ILE A 197 9.58 10.37 -1.78
CA ILE A 197 9.50 9.36 -2.85
C ILE A 197 10.89 8.89 -3.27
N PHE A 198 11.86 9.80 -3.40
CA PHE A 198 13.22 9.42 -3.78
C PHE A 198 13.88 8.55 -2.70
N GLU A 199 13.73 8.92 -1.42
CA GLU A 199 14.22 8.12 -0.29
C GLU A 199 13.57 6.72 -0.31
N ALA A 200 12.24 6.67 -0.42
CA ALA A 200 11.49 5.43 -0.37
C ALA A 200 11.81 4.47 -1.53
N LEU A 201 12.13 5.00 -2.72
CA LEU A 201 12.53 4.20 -3.88
C LEU A 201 13.96 3.66 -3.75
N THR A 202 14.83 4.42 -3.09
CA THR A 202 16.26 4.09 -2.94
C THR A 202 16.60 3.34 -1.66
N ALA A 203 15.68 3.26 -0.70
CA ALA A 203 15.85 2.55 0.56
C ALA A 203 16.15 1.04 0.35
N ALA A 204 17.25 0.57 0.93
CA ALA A 204 17.73 -0.82 0.81
C ALA A 204 17.37 -1.71 2.01
N ASP A 205 16.75 -1.14 3.04
CA ASP A 205 16.46 -1.78 4.33
C ASP A 205 15.07 -2.45 4.37
N ARG A 206 14.31 -2.41 3.27
CA ARG A 206 12.96 -2.97 3.20
C ARG A 206 13.02 -4.48 2.89
N PRO A 207 12.64 -5.38 3.84
CA PRO A 207 12.82 -6.84 3.69
C PRO A 207 12.10 -7.46 2.47
N TYR A 208 11.08 -6.77 1.97
CA TYR A 208 10.17 -7.26 0.93
C TYR A 208 10.48 -6.72 -0.47
N LYS A 209 11.47 -5.83 -0.64
CA LYS A 209 11.82 -5.26 -1.94
C LYS A 209 13.32 -5.12 -2.08
N GLN A 210 13.84 -5.55 -3.23
CA GLN A 210 15.22 -5.20 -3.60
C GLN A 210 15.31 -3.69 -3.83
N ALA A 211 16.38 -3.09 -3.31
CA ALA A 211 16.67 -1.68 -3.48
C ALA A 211 16.84 -1.36 -4.97
N LYS A 212 16.22 -0.28 -5.44
CA LYS A 212 16.37 0.16 -6.83
C LYS A 212 17.69 0.87 -7.03
N THR A 213 18.21 0.84 -8.26
CA THR A 213 19.35 1.67 -8.62
C THR A 213 18.93 3.14 -8.68
N LEU A 214 19.93 4.02 -8.71
CA LEU A 214 19.70 5.46 -8.80
C LEU A 214 18.98 5.83 -10.11
N SER A 215 19.39 5.25 -11.24
CA SER A 215 18.76 5.49 -12.55
C SER A 215 17.33 4.95 -12.63
N GLU A 216 17.05 3.79 -12.04
CA GLU A 216 15.70 3.22 -11.96
C GLU A 216 14.77 4.11 -11.14
N SER A 217 15.26 4.61 -10.00
CA SER A 217 14.49 5.50 -9.12
C SER A 217 14.13 6.80 -9.83
N VAL A 218 15.09 7.43 -10.51
CA VAL A 218 14.85 8.63 -11.31
C VAL A 218 13.85 8.35 -12.43
N LYS A 219 13.98 7.23 -13.15
CA LYS A 219 13.04 6.86 -14.20
C LYS A 219 11.61 6.75 -13.68
N ILE A 220 11.39 6.12 -12.51
CA ILE A 220 10.06 6.05 -11.89
C ILE A 220 9.53 7.45 -11.59
N MET A 221 10.35 8.32 -11.00
CA MET A 221 9.94 9.69 -10.66
C MET A 221 9.60 10.52 -11.92
N LEU A 222 10.26 10.29 -13.05
CA LEU A 222 9.90 10.92 -14.32
C LEU A 222 8.48 10.53 -14.77
N PHE A 223 8.13 9.25 -14.70
CA PHE A 223 6.77 8.80 -14.99
C PHE A 223 5.76 9.36 -13.99
N MET A 224 6.12 9.46 -12.70
CA MET A 224 5.26 10.11 -11.71
C MET A 224 5.04 11.60 -12.02
N ALA A 225 6.05 12.31 -12.52
CA ALA A 225 5.87 13.69 -12.98
C ALA A 225 4.97 13.77 -14.23
N ARG A 226 5.10 12.81 -15.14
CA ARG A 226 4.22 12.68 -16.32
C ARG A 226 2.76 12.43 -15.95
N ASP A 227 2.54 11.63 -14.93
CA ASP A 227 1.21 11.30 -14.41
C ASP A 227 0.69 12.38 -13.44
N GLU A 228 1.31 13.57 -13.41
CA GLU A 228 0.93 14.70 -12.54
C GLU A 228 0.92 14.34 -11.03
N HIS A 229 1.70 13.34 -10.62
CA HIS A 229 1.91 13.05 -9.20
C HIS A 229 2.98 13.96 -8.59
N LEU A 230 3.97 14.38 -9.38
CA LEU A 230 5.12 15.18 -8.95
C LEU A 230 5.31 16.44 -9.78
N ASP A 231 5.86 17.49 -9.17
CA ASP A 231 6.22 18.72 -9.85
C ASP A 231 7.46 18.53 -10.72
N ALA A 232 7.27 18.61 -12.05
CA ALA A 232 8.33 18.42 -13.02
C ALA A 232 9.45 19.49 -12.93
N ASN A 233 9.12 20.74 -12.58
CA ASN A 233 10.12 21.80 -12.45
C ASN A 233 11.01 21.57 -11.24
N LEU A 234 10.43 21.17 -10.12
CA LEU A 234 11.18 20.84 -8.91
C LEU A 234 11.97 19.53 -9.07
N LEU A 235 11.42 18.53 -9.76
CA LEU A 235 12.16 17.32 -10.10
C LEU A 235 13.37 17.64 -10.99
N ALA A 236 13.18 18.50 -12.00
CA ALA A 236 14.27 18.97 -12.85
C ALA A 236 15.35 19.72 -12.05
N LEU A 237 14.96 20.55 -11.09
CA LEU A 237 15.89 21.25 -10.20
C LEU A 237 16.68 20.26 -9.32
N PHE A 238 16.00 19.26 -8.75
CA PHE A 238 16.60 18.19 -7.95
C PHE A 238 17.65 17.38 -8.73
N LEU A 239 17.40 17.14 -10.02
CA LEU A 239 18.35 16.48 -10.91
C LEU A 239 19.52 17.41 -11.29
N ARG A 240 19.25 18.63 -11.77
CA ARG A 240 20.28 19.58 -12.24
C ARG A 240 21.28 19.98 -11.15
N THR A 241 20.80 20.15 -9.92
CA THR A 241 21.66 20.52 -8.78
C THR A 241 22.51 19.36 -8.27
N GLY A 242 22.23 18.12 -8.69
CA GLY A 242 22.98 16.95 -8.27
C GLY A 242 22.67 16.45 -6.87
N VAL A 243 21.62 16.97 -6.20
CA VAL A 243 21.24 16.56 -4.84
C VAL A 243 21.00 15.05 -4.75
N HIS A 244 20.33 14.46 -5.74
CA HIS A 244 20.15 13.01 -5.84
C HIS A 244 21.48 12.22 -5.79
N ARG A 245 22.52 12.71 -6.47
CA ARG A 245 23.85 12.09 -6.48
C ARG A 245 24.59 12.30 -5.16
N GLU A 246 24.49 13.48 -4.56
CA GLU A 246 25.11 13.76 -3.27
C GLU A 246 24.49 12.92 -2.16
N TYR A 247 23.17 12.78 -2.15
CA TYR A 247 22.46 11.87 -1.26
C TYR A 247 22.93 10.43 -1.49
N ALA A 248 22.95 9.98 -2.74
CA ALA A 248 23.32 8.62 -3.07
C ALA A 248 24.73 8.24 -2.62
N LYS A 249 25.71 9.11 -2.84
CA LYS A 249 27.09 8.89 -2.37
C LYS A 249 27.20 8.77 -0.84
N ARG A 250 26.28 9.36 -0.08
CA ARG A 250 26.32 9.37 1.38
C ARG A 250 25.57 8.19 2.00
N PHE A 251 24.47 7.76 1.40
CA PHE A 251 23.50 6.89 2.05
C PHE A 251 23.20 5.59 1.30
N LEU A 252 23.43 5.51 -0.01
CA LEU A 252 23.14 4.30 -0.79
C LEU A 252 24.34 3.34 -0.79
N ALA A 253 24.04 2.05 -0.96
CA ALA A 253 25.06 1.02 -1.15
C ALA A 253 25.75 1.17 -2.52
N ALA A 254 27.00 0.71 -2.64
CA ALA A 254 27.80 0.88 -3.86
C ALA A 254 27.13 0.24 -5.09
N GLU A 255 26.40 -0.85 -4.90
CA GLU A 255 25.70 -1.60 -5.95
C GLU A 255 24.49 -0.83 -6.51
N GLN A 256 23.97 0.16 -5.79
CA GLN A 256 22.86 1.00 -6.24
C GLN A 256 23.34 2.23 -7.04
N LEU A 257 24.64 2.53 -7.01
CA LEU A 257 25.22 3.72 -7.63
C LEU A 257 25.53 3.46 -9.10
N ASP A 258 24.54 3.69 -9.96
CA ASP A 258 24.70 3.76 -11.41
C ASP A 258 24.60 5.20 -11.94
N GLU A 259 24.90 5.39 -13.23
CA GLU A 259 24.86 6.70 -13.87
C GLU A 259 23.43 7.11 -14.21
N VAL A 260 23.07 8.34 -13.84
CA VAL A 260 21.81 8.99 -14.25
C VAL A 260 22.09 9.91 -15.43
N ASP A 261 21.44 9.66 -16.57
CA ASP A 261 21.42 10.60 -17.69
C ASP A 261 20.49 11.78 -17.37
N VAL A 262 21.05 12.77 -16.67
CA VAL A 262 20.32 13.98 -16.26
C VAL A 262 19.82 14.76 -17.48
N GLU A 263 20.67 14.97 -18.49
CA GLU A 263 20.30 15.73 -19.68
C GLU A 263 19.19 15.03 -20.47
N GLY A 264 19.28 13.71 -20.65
CA GLY A 264 18.22 12.91 -21.24
C GLY A 264 16.91 12.96 -20.45
N SER A 265 16.99 12.92 -19.12
CA SER A 265 15.82 13.03 -18.23
C SER A 265 15.13 14.40 -18.38
N ILE A 266 15.90 15.49 -18.41
CA ILE A 266 15.38 16.84 -18.63
C ILE A 266 14.78 16.99 -20.04
N ALA A 267 15.46 16.46 -21.06
CA ALA A 267 14.96 16.46 -22.43
C ALA A 267 13.63 15.68 -22.55
N GLN A 268 13.50 14.58 -21.82
CA GLN A 268 12.28 13.79 -21.79
C GLN A 268 11.11 14.55 -21.14
N LEU A 269 11.34 15.25 -20.02
CA LEU A 269 10.31 16.10 -19.41
C LEU A 269 9.85 17.23 -20.34
N ARG A 270 10.77 17.85 -21.10
CA ARG A 270 10.43 18.82 -22.16
C ARG A 270 9.64 18.18 -23.30
N GLN A 271 10.02 16.98 -23.74
CA GLN A 271 9.30 16.25 -24.78
C GLN A 271 7.86 15.95 -24.39
N TRP A 272 7.60 15.72 -23.10
CA TRP A 272 6.25 15.56 -22.56
C TRP A 272 5.52 16.89 -22.31
N GLY A 273 6.15 18.04 -22.58
CA GLY A 273 5.56 19.36 -22.38
C GLY A 273 5.46 19.80 -20.91
N LEU A 274 6.18 19.12 -20.01
CA LEU A 274 6.11 19.39 -18.56
C LEU A 274 7.08 20.49 -18.11
N LEU A 275 8.05 20.83 -18.95
CA LEU A 275 8.99 21.93 -18.74
C LEU A 275 8.87 22.91 -19.89
N THR A 276 8.84 24.19 -19.57
CA THR A 276 9.02 25.26 -20.55
C THR A 276 10.51 25.55 -20.73
N ASP A 277 10.90 26.02 -21.92
CA ASP A 277 12.27 26.42 -22.23
C ASP A 277 12.74 27.66 -21.45
#